data_AF-A0A661QT07-F1
#
_entry.id   AF-A0A661QT07-F1
#
_cell.length_a   1.000
_cell.length_b   1.000
_cell.length_c   1.000
_cell.angle_alpha   90.00
_cell.angle_beta   90.00
_cell.angle_gamma   90.00
#
_symmetry.space_group_name_H-M   'P 1'
#
loop_
_entity.id
_entity.type
_entity.pdbx_description
1 polymer ?
#
loop_
_entity_poly.entity_id
_entity_poly.type
_entity_poly.pdbx_seq_one_letter_code
_entity_poly.pdbx_strand_id
1 'polypeptide(L)'
;MNFITEKDEGFAGTLENVQLNDLIQICCLSAVNVSVQVKKGSHKGTIFIKDGDVVHAVCEECRGEDAFYNILSWKRGSFETLSTFTEPEVTITKGWQYLLLEAARIADEKIIEEEKRNESAKKKSGLRVIIVDDSSIMCRILKDMLTAEEDIEVIGTAKNGEEALGKINELRPDLITLDVNMPVMNGNTALKHIMIRNPCPVIIISSLGLGLQENIFDFLRLGAVDFVNKPGKNNDISNYRQKLIETVRIAAEAKINNFQRVKFLKPVFEKKEELKNFTFCTRLVVINSGAGGYAELIRMIPLLPLNINLCFVLFQKMPVELAAPLSDYLNKRSSLTIIPLYDDAPLIGGRIYISSSCSPVKLVSMSKGYLLSMKDAAGDVTKSAAKGKDNPTNYFDAFLHSIADRFSGSVVVVLLSGADLGNMEGLQYIKEKNVPIIAQRLDSCLVDSPLKKAVNAQLVCLDVNFDEIVKHIMDTK
;
A
#
# COMPACT_ATOMS: atom_id res chain seq x y z
N MET A 1 -38.49 -61.32 18.48
CA MET A 1 -38.07 -60.48 19.63
C MET A 1 -36.87 -59.68 19.14
N ASN A 2 -37.11 -58.45 18.71
CA ASN A 2 -36.07 -57.53 18.25
C ASN A 2 -35.35 -56.98 19.48
N PHE A 3 -34.07 -57.30 19.62
CA PHE A 3 -33.20 -56.58 20.55
C PHE A 3 -32.82 -55.26 19.89
N ILE A 4 -33.48 -54.19 20.33
CA ILE A 4 -33.07 -52.81 20.08
C ILE A 4 -31.83 -52.59 20.93
N THR A 5 -30.67 -52.43 20.30
CA THR A 5 -29.46 -51.92 20.96
C THR A 5 -29.52 -50.40 20.92
N GLU A 6 -29.74 -49.78 22.09
CA GLU A 6 -29.51 -48.35 22.32
C GLU A 6 -28.05 -48.00 21.97
N LYS A 7 -27.85 -47.12 20.99
CA LYS A 7 -26.70 -46.20 20.85
C LYS A 7 -26.85 -45.40 19.56
N ASP A 8 -27.38 -44.19 19.68
CA ASP A 8 -27.04 -43.00 18.87
C ASP A 8 -27.93 -41.85 19.35
N GLU A 9 -27.69 -41.38 20.58
CA GLU A 9 -28.20 -40.07 21.03
C GLU A 9 -27.20 -38.99 20.59
N GLY A 10 -27.65 -38.00 19.81
CA GLY A 10 -26.80 -36.90 19.35
C GLY A 10 -27.42 -36.07 18.23
N PHE A 11 -26.76 -34.97 17.88
CA PHE A 11 -27.12 -34.10 16.75
C PHE A 11 -26.04 -34.18 15.66
N ALA A 12 -26.44 -34.23 14.39
CA ALA A 12 -25.54 -34.24 13.24
C ALA A 12 -25.67 -32.93 12.44
N GLY A 13 -24.54 -32.39 11.96
CA GLY A 13 -24.50 -31.18 11.16
C GLY A 13 -23.08 -30.85 10.68
N THR A 14 -22.97 -29.87 9.77
CA THR A 14 -21.69 -29.37 9.27
C THR A 14 -21.34 -28.07 9.96
N LEU A 15 -20.12 -27.96 10.49
CA LEU A 15 -19.58 -26.72 11.06
C LEU A 15 -18.71 -26.01 10.02
N GLU A 16 -18.99 -24.73 9.76
CA GLU A 16 -18.18 -23.86 8.89
C GLU A 16 -17.48 -22.77 9.70
N ASN A 17 -16.31 -22.31 9.21
CA ASN A 17 -15.50 -21.24 9.83
C ASN A 17 -15.01 -21.52 11.27
N VAL A 18 -14.90 -22.79 11.66
CA VAL A 18 -14.35 -23.21 12.96
C VAL A 18 -12.86 -23.49 12.83
N GLN A 19 -12.07 -23.07 13.82
CA GLN A 19 -10.65 -23.40 13.87
C GLN A 19 -10.45 -24.83 14.40
N LEU A 20 -9.45 -25.53 13.88
CA LEU A 20 -9.23 -26.94 14.21
C LEU A 20 -8.84 -27.15 15.68
N ASN A 21 -8.08 -26.23 16.27
CA ASN A 21 -7.76 -26.22 17.71
C ASN A 21 -9.03 -26.17 18.58
N ASP A 22 -10.01 -25.35 18.21
CA ASP A 22 -11.26 -25.19 18.97
C ASP A 22 -12.07 -26.50 18.95
N LEU A 23 -12.13 -27.17 17.78
CA LEU A 23 -12.77 -28.48 17.65
C LEU A 23 -12.11 -29.53 18.57
N ILE A 24 -10.79 -29.64 18.53
CA ILE A 24 -10.05 -30.58 19.37
C ILE A 24 -10.27 -30.28 20.84
N GLN A 25 -10.25 -29.01 21.23
CA GLN A 25 -10.53 -28.57 22.59
C GLN A 25 -11.95 -28.97 23.04
N ILE A 26 -12.97 -28.77 22.20
CA ILE A 26 -14.35 -29.17 22.50
C ILE A 26 -14.44 -30.69 22.70
N CYS A 27 -13.81 -31.48 21.84
CA CYS A 27 -13.78 -32.93 21.97
C CYS A 27 -13.10 -33.38 23.28
N CYS A 28 -11.96 -32.78 23.63
CA CYS A 28 -11.25 -33.10 24.87
C CYS A 28 -12.06 -32.73 26.12
N LEU A 29 -12.64 -31.53 26.16
CA LEU A 29 -13.46 -31.06 27.28
C LEU A 29 -14.74 -31.86 27.47
N SER A 30 -15.30 -32.40 26.38
CA SER A 30 -16.51 -33.22 26.43
C SER A 30 -16.23 -34.68 26.85
N ALA A 31 -14.96 -35.03 27.11
CA ALA A 31 -14.50 -36.38 27.43
C ALA A 31 -14.98 -37.44 26.41
N VAL A 32 -15.12 -37.05 25.14
CA VAL A 32 -15.62 -37.97 24.10
C VAL A 32 -14.50 -38.88 23.62
N ASN A 33 -14.89 -40.10 23.27
CA ASN A 33 -14.07 -41.02 22.51
C ASN A 33 -14.36 -40.76 21.02
N VAL A 34 -13.39 -40.22 20.29
CA VAL A 34 -13.58 -39.83 18.88
C VAL A 34 -12.27 -39.83 18.11
N SER A 35 -12.33 -40.14 16.82
CA SER A 35 -11.24 -39.82 15.90
C SER A 35 -11.63 -38.66 14.98
N VAL A 36 -10.75 -37.68 14.86
CA VAL A 36 -10.93 -36.49 14.02
C VAL A 36 -10.03 -36.64 12.81
N GLN A 37 -10.63 -36.91 11.65
CA GLN A 37 -9.92 -36.99 10.38
C GLN A 37 -9.86 -35.60 9.75
N VAL A 38 -8.68 -35.16 9.33
CA VAL A 38 -8.45 -33.83 8.75
C VAL A 38 -7.85 -33.99 7.36
N LYS A 39 -8.33 -33.22 6.38
CA LYS A 39 -7.86 -33.24 4.99
C LYS A 39 -7.47 -31.84 4.51
N LYS A 40 -6.32 -31.73 3.83
CA LYS A 40 -5.84 -30.51 3.17
C LYS A 40 -5.28 -30.85 1.79
N GLY A 41 -6.09 -30.64 0.75
CA GLY A 41 -5.72 -31.04 -0.62
C GLY A 41 -5.52 -32.56 -0.69
N SER A 42 -4.31 -33.00 -1.04
CA SER A 42 -3.91 -34.42 -1.06
C SER A 42 -3.47 -34.97 0.30
N HIS A 43 -3.24 -34.12 1.30
CA HIS A 43 -2.70 -34.52 2.60
C HIS A 43 -3.84 -34.93 3.53
N LYS A 44 -3.61 -35.96 4.34
CA LYS A 44 -4.59 -36.53 5.26
C LYS A 44 -3.95 -36.85 6.60
N GLY A 45 -4.60 -36.39 7.66
CA GLY A 45 -4.23 -36.66 9.05
C GLY A 45 -5.41 -37.19 9.85
N THR A 46 -5.13 -37.88 10.95
CA THR A 46 -6.14 -38.34 11.92
C THR A 46 -5.63 -38.13 13.33
N ILE A 47 -6.44 -37.52 14.18
CA ILE A 47 -6.18 -37.32 15.61
C ILE A 47 -7.12 -38.25 16.39
N PHE A 48 -6.60 -38.97 17.37
CA PHE A 48 -7.35 -39.90 18.20
C PHE A 48 -7.49 -39.35 19.62
N ILE A 49 -8.73 -39.22 20.08
CA ILE A 49 -9.09 -38.71 21.41
C ILE A 49 -9.81 -39.82 22.17
N LYS A 50 -9.33 -40.12 23.37
CA LYS A 50 -9.90 -41.13 24.26
C LYS A 50 -10.05 -40.55 25.65
N ASP A 51 -11.24 -40.67 26.22
CA ASP A 51 -11.62 -40.20 27.56
C ASP A 51 -11.23 -38.72 27.82
N GLY A 52 -11.27 -37.90 26.76
CA GLY A 52 -10.92 -36.49 26.80
C GLY A 52 -9.44 -36.16 26.58
N ASP A 53 -8.59 -37.16 26.38
CA ASP A 53 -7.16 -36.99 26.11
C ASP A 53 -6.80 -37.33 24.67
N VAL A 54 -5.88 -36.56 24.08
CA VAL A 54 -5.28 -36.87 22.78
C VAL A 54 -4.26 -37.99 22.98
N VAL A 55 -4.59 -39.21 22.55
CA VAL A 55 -3.75 -40.40 22.78
C VAL A 55 -2.82 -40.71 21.60
N HIS A 56 -3.18 -40.26 20.40
CA HIS A 56 -2.39 -40.51 19.19
C HIS A 56 -2.74 -39.53 18.07
N ALA A 57 -1.83 -39.39 17.10
CA ALA A 57 -2.11 -38.77 15.82
C ALA A 57 -1.27 -39.43 14.72
N VAL A 58 -1.79 -39.43 13.51
CA VAL A 58 -1.10 -39.93 12.31
C VAL A 58 -1.29 -38.94 11.18
N CYS A 59 -0.20 -38.55 10.53
CA CYS A 59 -0.22 -37.65 9.37
C CYS A 59 0.83 -38.14 8.38
N GLU A 60 0.39 -38.80 7.31
CA GLU A 60 1.27 -39.40 6.31
C GLU A 60 2.31 -40.34 6.95
N GLU A 61 3.60 -39.99 6.93
CA GLU A 61 4.68 -40.77 7.55
C GLU A 61 4.92 -40.42 9.03
N CYS A 62 4.35 -39.31 9.52
CA CYS A 62 4.50 -38.87 10.91
C CYS A 62 3.51 -39.59 11.83
N ARG A 63 3.93 -39.84 13.07
CA ARG A 63 3.10 -40.43 14.14
C ARG A 63 3.29 -39.68 15.46
N GLY A 64 2.31 -39.76 16.35
CA GLY A 64 2.36 -39.17 17.68
C GLY A 64 2.33 -37.65 17.67
N GLU A 65 3.09 -37.02 18.56
CA GLU A 65 3.06 -35.56 18.73
C GLU A 65 3.44 -34.81 17.45
N ASP A 66 4.42 -35.28 16.70
CA ASP A 66 4.86 -34.63 15.44
C ASP A 66 3.74 -34.62 14.40
N ALA A 67 2.98 -35.71 14.31
CA ALA A 67 1.79 -35.78 13.46
C ALA A 67 0.72 -34.79 13.93
N PHE A 68 0.50 -34.68 15.25
CA PHE A 68 -0.45 -33.76 15.83
C PHE A 68 -0.10 -32.30 15.52
N TYR A 69 1.16 -31.90 15.73
CA TYR A 69 1.63 -30.54 15.43
C TYR A 69 1.57 -30.21 13.93
N ASN A 70 1.89 -31.18 13.07
CA ASN A 70 1.78 -31.00 11.62
C ASN A 70 0.33 -30.75 11.20
N ILE A 71 -0.61 -31.57 11.67
CA ILE A 71 -2.04 -31.43 11.38
C ILE A 71 -2.56 -30.04 11.83
N LEU A 72 -2.19 -29.59 13.03
CA LEU A 72 -2.63 -28.28 13.55
C LEU A 72 -1.98 -27.08 12.84
N SER A 73 -0.85 -27.26 12.14
CA SER A 73 -0.25 -26.20 11.33
C SER A 73 -1.04 -25.86 10.05
N TRP A 74 -2.08 -26.64 9.72
CA TRP A 74 -2.87 -26.46 8.51
C TRP A 74 -3.92 -25.35 8.65
N LYS A 75 -3.63 -24.17 8.07
CA LYS A 75 -4.53 -22.99 8.09
C LYS A 75 -5.92 -23.19 7.44
N ARG A 76 -6.09 -24.20 6.58
CA ARG A 76 -7.34 -24.50 5.86
C ARG A 76 -7.44 -26.00 5.60
N GLY A 77 -8.64 -26.54 5.70
CA GLY A 77 -8.92 -27.95 5.43
C GLY A 77 -10.39 -28.28 5.69
N SER A 78 -10.73 -29.55 5.55
CA SER A 78 -11.99 -30.12 6.04
C SER A 78 -11.70 -31.14 7.13
N PHE A 79 -12.65 -31.33 8.03
CA PHE A 79 -12.56 -32.36 9.06
C PHE A 79 -13.84 -33.21 9.11
N GLU A 80 -13.71 -34.41 9.65
CA GLU A 80 -14.81 -35.34 9.88
C GLU A 80 -14.55 -36.07 11.21
N THR A 81 -15.60 -36.21 12.02
CA THR A 81 -15.53 -36.98 13.28
C THR A 81 -16.07 -38.38 13.04
N LEU A 82 -15.30 -39.38 13.46
CA LEU A 82 -15.66 -40.79 13.31
C LEU A 82 -15.84 -41.40 14.70
N SER A 83 -17.03 -41.95 14.95
CA SER A 83 -17.49 -42.51 16.24
C SER A 83 -17.06 -43.97 16.47
N THR A 84 -16.37 -44.59 15.52
CA THR A 84 -15.81 -45.95 15.63
C THR A 84 -14.29 -45.91 15.73
N PHE A 85 -13.74 -46.62 16.72
CA PHE A 85 -12.29 -46.80 16.88
C PHE A 85 -11.99 -48.26 17.21
N THR A 86 -11.05 -48.84 16.46
CA THR A 86 -10.12 -49.86 16.96
C THR A 86 -9.22 -49.20 18.01
N GLU A 87 -8.87 -49.89 19.10
CA GLU A 87 -8.00 -49.32 20.15
C GLU A 87 -6.74 -48.68 19.53
N PRO A 88 -6.59 -47.35 19.60
CA PRO A 88 -5.48 -46.66 18.98
C PRO A 88 -4.19 -46.93 19.78
N GLU A 89 -3.07 -46.99 19.07
CA GLU A 89 -1.75 -46.98 19.69
C GLU A 89 -1.62 -45.75 20.59
N VAL A 90 -1.18 -45.88 21.83
CA VAL A 90 -0.99 -44.73 22.73
C VAL A 90 0.45 -44.25 22.61
N THR A 91 0.66 -43.17 21.87
CA THR A 91 2.00 -42.59 21.68
C THR A 91 2.11 -41.15 22.18
N ILE A 92 1.00 -40.55 22.61
CA ILE A 92 0.96 -39.21 23.16
C ILE A 92 0.54 -39.35 24.62
N THR A 93 1.38 -38.84 25.52
CA THR A 93 1.18 -38.94 26.97
C THR A 93 1.07 -37.58 27.65
N LYS A 94 1.30 -36.49 26.89
CA LYS A 94 1.18 -35.12 27.37
C LYS A 94 -0.27 -34.69 27.36
N GLY A 95 -0.65 -33.85 28.34
CA GLY A 95 -1.99 -33.27 28.41
C GLY A 95 -2.31 -32.45 27.16
N TRP A 96 -3.55 -32.51 26.69
CA TRP A 96 -3.97 -31.85 25.46
C TRP A 96 -3.80 -30.33 25.49
N GLN A 97 -3.90 -29.69 26.67
CA GLN A 97 -3.64 -28.25 26.82
C GLN A 97 -2.19 -27.91 26.48
N TYR A 98 -1.24 -28.74 26.90
CA TYR A 98 0.18 -28.59 26.57
C TYR A 98 0.39 -28.75 25.06
N LEU A 99 -0.23 -29.78 24.46
CA LEU A 99 -0.09 -30.04 23.02
C LEU A 99 -0.63 -28.88 22.18
N LEU A 100 -1.76 -28.28 22.56
CA LEU A 100 -2.32 -27.11 21.86
C LEU A 100 -1.44 -25.88 22.02
N LEU A 101 -0.91 -25.63 23.22
CA LEU A 101 0.02 -24.52 23.47
C LEU A 101 1.31 -24.68 22.67
N GLU A 102 1.86 -25.89 22.64
CA GLU A 102 3.08 -26.20 21.91
C GLU A 102 2.87 -26.15 20.39
N ALA A 103 1.71 -26.60 19.89
CA ALA A 103 1.33 -26.43 18.49
C ALA A 103 1.26 -24.95 18.09
N ALA A 104 0.69 -24.10 18.94
CA ALA A 104 0.62 -22.66 18.72
C ALA A 104 2.04 -22.04 18.72
N ARG A 105 2.88 -22.41 19.71
CA ARG A 105 4.28 -21.97 19.79
C ARG A 105 5.06 -22.33 18.53
N ILE A 106 4.93 -23.57 18.05
CA ILE A 106 5.61 -24.06 16.82
C ILE A 106 5.08 -23.33 15.57
N ALA A 107 3.78 -23.05 15.50
CA ALA A 107 3.21 -22.28 14.40
C ALA A 107 3.75 -20.85 14.35
N ASP A 108 3.85 -20.20 15.51
CA ASP A 108 4.44 -18.85 15.64
C ASP A 108 5.95 -18.87 15.36
N GLU A 109 6.69 -19.86 15.85
CA GLU A 109 8.11 -20.01 15.55
C GLU A 109 8.40 -20.23 14.07
N LYS A 110 7.59 -21.02 13.36
CA LYS A 110 7.73 -21.18 11.91
C LYS A 110 7.48 -19.88 11.16
N ILE A 111 6.55 -19.04 11.62
CA ILE A 111 6.33 -17.70 11.05
C ILE A 111 7.57 -16.82 11.30
N ILE A 112 8.09 -16.81 12.53
CA ILE A 112 9.28 -16.05 12.91
C ILE A 112 10.53 -16.56 12.16
N GLU A 113 10.66 -17.86 11.92
CA GLU A 113 11.76 -18.47 11.16
C GLU A 113 11.63 -18.17 9.66
N GLU A 114 10.43 -18.19 9.08
CA GLU A 114 10.19 -17.74 7.71
C GLU A 114 10.51 -16.24 7.56
N GLU A 115 10.11 -15.42 8.52
CA GLU A 115 10.42 -13.98 8.57
C GLU A 115 11.93 -13.75 8.74
N LYS A 116 12.60 -14.46 9.66
CA LYS A 116 14.06 -14.39 9.85
C LYS A 116 14.83 -14.95 8.66
N ARG A 117 14.34 -15.97 7.97
CA ARG A 117 14.94 -16.52 6.75
C ARG A 117 14.80 -15.53 5.60
N ASN A 118 13.67 -14.83 5.51
CA ASN A 118 13.46 -13.73 4.58
C ASN A 118 14.34 -12.52 4.92
N GLU A 119 14.51 -12.16 6.20
CA GLU A 119 15.42 -11.09 6.65
C GLU A 119 16.90 -11.43 6.44
N SER A 120 17.29 -12.68 6.68
CA SER A 120 18.67 -13.17 6.50
C SER A 120 19.03 -13.31 5.01
N ALA A 121 18.06 -13.64 4.16
CA ALA A 121 18.19 -13.57 2.70
C ALA A 121 18.28 -12.10 2.22
N LYS A 122 17.55 -11.17 2.84
CA LYS A 122 17.63 -9.72 2.56
C LYS A 122 18.98 -9.09 2.95
N LYS A 123 19.74 -9.72 3.84
CA LYS A 123 21.01 -9.20 4.37
C LYS A 123 22.24 -9.58 3.54
N LYS A 124 22.08 -10.36 2.47
CA LYS A 124 23.14 -10.69 1.51
C LYS A 124 22.60 -10.58 0.08
N SER A 125 23.18 -9.65 -0.69
CA SER A 125 22.94 -9.29 -2.11
C SER A 125 21.82 -8.27 -2.35
N GLY A 126 22.06 -7.35 -3.30
CA GLY A 126 21.29 -6.13 -3.54
C GLY A 126 19.83 -6.34 -3.92
N LEU A 127 19.09 -5.25 -4.07
CA LEU A 127 17.67 -5.19 -4.42
C LEU A 127 17.37 -6.05 -5.65
N ARG A 128 16.58 -7.10 -5.49
CA ARG A 128 16.33 -8.09 -6.53
C ARG A 128 15.10 -7.71 -7.36
N VAL A 129 15.31 -7.33 -8.61
CA VAL A 129 14.28 -6.77 -9.50
C VAL A 129 13.96 -7.73 -10.65
N ILE A 130 12.66 -7.88 -10.97
CA ILE A 130 12.20 -8.48 -12.23
C ILE A 130 11.66 -7.39 -13.16
N ILE A 131 12.06 -7.46 -14.43
CA ILE A 131 11.55 -6.57 -15.49
C ILE A 131 10.50 -7.30 -16.32
N VAL A 132 9.29 -6.73 -16.41
CA VAL A 132 8.18 -7.30 -17.18
C VAL A 132 7.79 -6.33 -18.28
N ASP A 133 8.22 -6.62 -19.52
CA ASP A 133 7.99 -5.79 -20.70
C ASP A 133 8.09 -6.67 -21.96
N ASP A 134 7.17 -6.51 -22.91
CA ASP A 134 7.15 -7.29 -24.15
C ASP A 134 8.20 -6.82 -25.17
N SER A 135 8.70 -5.59 -25.02
CA SER A 135 9.80 -5.03 -25.82
C SER A 135 11.15 -5.51 -25.30
N SER A 136 11.80 -6.39 -26.07
CA SER A 136 13.16 -6.85 -25.78
C SER A 136 14.18 -5.71 -25.70
N ILE A 137 13.98 -4.65 -26.50
CA ILE A 137 14.82 -3.44 -26.47
C ILE A 137 14.63 -2.70 -25.15
N MET A 138 13.39 -2.52 -24.69
CA MET A 138 13.11 -1.84 -23.42
C MET A 138 13.63 -2.66 -22.23
N CYS A 139 13.43 -3.98 -22.25
CA CYS A 139 14.02 -4.89 -21.27
C CYS A 139 15.54 -4.71 -21.15
N ARG A 140 16.24 -4.60 -22.28
CA ARG A 140 17.69 -4.37 -22.30
C ARG A 140 18.06 -3.01 -21.73
N ILE A 141 17.38 -1.94 -22.14
CA ILE A 141 17.64 -0.58 -21.64
C ILE A 141 17.44 -0.51 -20.13
N LEU A 142 16.31 -1.02 -19.63
CA LEU A 142 16.01 -1.05 -18.20
C LEU A 142 17.02 -1.91 -17.45
N LYS A 143 17.39 -3.08 -17.98
CA LYS A 143 18.41 -3.93 -17.36
C LYS A 143 19.74 -3.18 -17.25
N ASP A 144 20.23 -2.61 -18.33
CA ASP A 144 21.50 -1.87 -18.37
C ASP A 144 21.49 -0.68 -17.39
N MET A 145 20.36 0.03 -17.27
CA MET A 145 20.19 1.13 -16.32
C MET A 145 20.22 0.68 -14.86
N LEU A 146 19.49 -0.39 -14.54
CA LEU A 146 19.34 -0.92 -13.18
C LEU A 146 20.63 -1.60 -12.70
N THR A 147 21.24 -2.46 -13.51
CA THR A 147 22.47 -3.19 -13.13
C THR A 147 23.72 -2.32 -13.12
N ALA A 148 23.61 -1.06 -13.56
CA ALA A 148 24.68 -0.09 -13.40
C ALA A 148 24.81 0.44 -11.95
N GLU A 149 23.83 0.15 -11.08
CA GLU A 149 23.93 0.38 -9.64
C GLU A 149 24.33 -0.92 -8.92
N GLU A 150 25.33 -0.86 -8.03
CA GLU A 150 25.87 -2.05 -7.34
C GLU A 150 24.87 -2.70 -6.37
N ASP A 151 23.90 -1.92 -5.90
CA ASP A 151 22.86 -2.34 -4.95
C ASP A 151 21.61 -2.90 -5.64
N ILE A 152 21.57 -3.03 -6.98
CA ILE A 152 20.40 -3.52 -7.72
C ILE A 152 20.78 -4.70 -8.63
N GLU A 153 20.08 -5.82 -8.44
CA GLU A 153 20.26 -7.03 -9.22
C GLU A 153 19.01 -7.33 -10.06
N VAL A 154 19.15 -7.41 -11.38
CA VAL A 154 18.06 -7.85 -12.26
C VAL A 154 18.06 -9.37 -12.36
N ILE A 155 17.25 -10.02 -11.52
CA ILE A 155 17.19 -11.48 -11.36
C ILE A 155 16.38 -12.18 -12.45
N GLY A 156 15.61 -11.44 -13.24
CA GLY A 156 14.80 -12.02 -14.32
C GLY A 156 14.12 -10.98 -15.20
N THR A 157 13.74 -11.41 -16.39
CA THR A 157 12.88 -10.64 -17.31
C THR A 157 11.70 -11.49 -17.74
N ALA A 158 10.55 -10.90 -18.06
CA ALA A 158 9.38 -11.60 -18.58
C ALA A 158 8.71 -10.79 -19.68
N LYS A 159 8.16 -11.45 -20.71
CA LYS A 159 7.57 -10.79 -21.89
C LYS A 159 6.06 -10.53 -21.76
N ASN A 160 5.42 -11.07 -20.74
CA ASN A 160 4.00 -10.92 -20.46
C ASN A 160 3.68 -11.27 -19.00
N GLY A 161 2.44 -11.01 -18.57
CA GLY A 161 1.98 -11.29 -17.21
C GLY A 161 2.02 -12.76 -16.80
N GLU A 162 1.76 -13.70 -17.71
CA GLU A 162 1.75 -15.15 -17.39
C GLU A 162 3.17 -15.64 -17.06
N GLU A 163 4.15 -15.28 -17.90
CA GLU A 163 5.56 -15.57 -17.66
C GLU A 163 6.07 -14.90 -16.38
N ALA A 164 5.62 -13.67 -16.12
CA ALA A 164 5.97 -12.95 -14.90
C ALA A 164 5.47 -13.69 -13.65
N LEU A 165 4.21 -14.16 -13.62
CA LEU A 165 3.67 -14.89 -12.48
C LEU A 165 4.43 -16.18 -12.18
N GLY A 166 4.89 -16.91 -13.21
CA GLY A 166 5.77 -18.07 -13.04
C GLY A 166 7.08 -17.69 -12.35
N LYS A 167 7.76 -16.67 -12.89
CA LYS A 167 9.07 -16.21 -12.37
C LYS A 167 8.98 -15.58 -10.98
N ILE A 168 7.91 -14.88 -10.65
CA ILE A 168 7.72 -14.26 -9.33
C ILE A 168 7.66 -15.34 -8.24
N ASN A 169 6.99 -16.47 -8.50
CA ASN A 169 6.88 -17.56 -7.55
C ASN A 169 8.24 -18.25 -7.30
N GLU A 170 9.01 -18.42 -8.36
CA GLU A 170 10.32 -19.08 -8.32
C GLU A 170 11.41 -18.17 -7.74
N LEU A 171 11.52 -16.95 -8.25
CA LEU A 171 12.63 -16.05 -7.97
C LEU A 171 12.39 -15.16 -6.74
N ARG A 172 11.15 -14.97 -6.30
CA ARG A 172 10.79 -14.13 -5.13
C ARG A 172 11.46 -12.75 -5.17
N PRO A 173 11.13 -11.89 -6.16
CA PRO A 173 11.73 -10.56 -6.27
C PRO A 173 11.32 -9.62 -5.13
N ASP A 174 12.16 -8.63 -4.86
CA ASP A 174 11.86 -7.51 -3.96
C ASP A 174 11.03 -6.42 -4.66
N LEU A 175 11.15 -6.29 -5.98
CA LEU A 175 10.44 -5.30 -6.79
C LEU A 175 10.17 -5.83 -8.20
N ILE A 176 9.03 -5.43 -8.75
CA ILE A 176 8.65 -5.72 -10.13
C ILE A 176 8.48 -4.40 -10.89
N THR A 177 9.15 -4.26 -12.02
CA THR A 177 8.78 -3.23 -13.00
C THR A 177 7.84 -3.84 -14.02
N LEU A 178 6.70 -3.21 -14.30
CA LEU A 178 5.62 -3.78 -15.08
C LEU A 178 5.14 -2.83 -16.18
N ASP A 179 5.21 -3.27 -17.44
CA ASP A 179 4.51 -2.60 -18.53
C ASP A 179 3.01 -2.87 -18.52
N VAL A 180 2.24 -1.95 -19.07
CA VAL A 180 0.78 -2.03 -19.14
C VAL A 180 0.32 -2.88 -20.33
N ASN A 181 0.91 -2.67 -21.51
CA ASN A 181 0.38 -3.14 -22.79
C ASN A 181 1.20 -4.32 -23.30
N MET A 182 0.89 -5.51 -22.80
CA MET A 182 1.59 -6.76 -23.15
C MET A 182 0.62 -7.79 -23.74
N PRO A 183 1.09 -8.68 -24.64
CA PRO A 183 0.29 -9.77 -25.17
C PRO A 183 0.01 -10.85 -24.11
N VAL A 184 -0.94 -11.75 -24.40
CA VAL A 184 -1.34 -12.90 -23.54
C VAL A 184 -2.01 -12.47 -22.22
N MET A 185 -1.27 -11.78 -21.36
CA MET A 185 -1.77 -11.20 -20.11
C MET A 185 -1.22 -9.78 -19.97
N ASN A 186 -2.13 -8.80 -19.97
CA ASN A 186 -1.79 -7.38 -19.82
C ASN A 186 -1.37 -7.04 -18.39
N GLY A 187 -0.75 -5.86 -18.21
CA GLY A 187 -0.25 -5.41 -16.91
C GLY A 187 -1.33 -5.31 -15.82
N ASN A 188 -2.57 -4.97 -16.18
CA ASN A 188 -3.66 -4.84 -15.21
C ASN A 188 -4.07 -6.19 -14.62
N THR A 189 -4.22 -7.18 -15.49
CA THR A 189 -4.53 -8.56 -15.08
C THR A 189 -3.36 -9.14 -14.29
N ALA A 190 -2.12 -8.92 -14.74
CA ALA A 190 -0.91 -9.33 -14.03
C ALA A 190 -0.85 -8.73 -12.62
N LEU A 191 -1.02 -7.41 -12.48
CA LEU A 191 -0.99 -6.71 -11.20
C LEU A 191 -2.03 -7.27 -10.22
N LYS A 192 -3.26 -7.52 -10.68
CA LYS A 192 -4.31 -8.15 -9.85
C LYS A 192 -3.86 -9.52 -9.34
N HIS A 193 -3.27 -10.36 -10.20
CA HIS A 193 -2.79 -11.67 -9.79
C HIS A 193 -1.60 -11.59 -8.83
N ILE A 194 -0.66 -10.67 -9.06
CA ILE A 194 0.47 -10.41 -8.15
C ILE A 194 -0.06 -10.05 -6.76
N MET A 195 -0.91 -9.03 -6.68
CA MET A 195 -1.45 -8.53 -5.41
C MET A 195 -2.38 -9.52 -4.67
N ILE A 196 -2.89 -10.55 -5.35
CA ILE A 196 -3.72 -11.61 -4.72
C ILE A 196 -2.88 -12.82 -4.30
N ARG A 197 -1.92 -13.26 -5.13
CA ARG A 197 -1.21 -14.52 -4.94
C ARG A 197 0.07 -14.34 -4.13
N ASN A 198 0.90 -13.36 -4.52
CA ASN A 198 2.20 -13.07 -3.91
C ASN A 198 2.44 -11.56 -4.00
N PRO A 199 1.86 -10.77 -3.09
CA PRO A 199 1.99 -9.31 -3.10
C PRO A 199 3.47 -8.91 -3.06
N CYS A 200 3.87 -8.07 -4.01
CA CYS A 200 5.23 -7.59 -4.19
C CYS A 200 5.14 -6.14 -4.69
N PRO A 201 6.06 -5.23 -4.30
CA PRO A 201 6.09 -3.88 -4.83
C PRO A 201 6.13 -3.86 -6.37
N VAL A 202 5.22 -3.09 -6.98
CA VAL A 202 5.15 -2.95 -8.44
C VAL A 202 5.27 -1.48 -8.84
N ILE A 203 6.23 -1.16 -9.71
CA ILE A 203 6.29 0.11 -10.44
C ILE A 203 5.76 -0.10 -11.85
N ILE A 204 4.82 0.75 -12.27
CA ILE A 204 4.35 0.75 -13.66
C ILE A 204 5.33 1.52 -14.54
N ILE A 205 5.89 0.88 -15.55
CA ILE A 205 6.73 1.54 -16.55
C ILE A 205 6.01 1.52 -17.89
N SER A 206 5.46 2.66 -18.32
CA SER A 206 4.74 2.71 -19.59
C SER A 206 4.90 4.06 -20.30
N SER A 207 4.56 4.11 -21.58
CA SER A 207 4.55 5.34 -22.35
C SER A 207 3.27 6.12 -22.04
N LEU A 208 3.33 7.14 -21.17
CA LEU A 208 2.15 7.97 -20.93
C LEU A 208 1.81 8.78 -22.19
N GLY A 209 0.60 8.58 -22.69
CA GLY A 209 -0.04 9.40 -23.72
C GLY A 209 -1.53 9.52 -23.42
N LEU A 210 -2.18 10.55 -24.00
CA LEU A 210 -3.61 10.88 -23.87
C LEU A 210 -4.59 9.79 -24.39
N GLY A 211 -4.12 8.56 -24.60
CA GLY A 211 -4.87 7.47 -25.22
C GLY A 211 -4.68 6.09 -24.57
N LEU A 212 -4.20 6.03 -23.32
CA LEU A 212 -4.26 4.77 -22.56
C LEU A 212 -5.72 4.34 -22.42
N GLN A 213 -6.07 3.12 -22.88
CA GLN A 213 -7.41 2.56 -22.67
C GLN A 213 -7.73 2.39 -21.18
N GLU A 214 -6.70 2.18 -20.36
CA GLU A 214 -6.82 2.02 -18.92
C GLU A 214 -6.14 3.20 -18.20
N ASN A 215 -6.83 3.78 -17.22
CA ASN A 215 -6.33 4.93 -16.51
C ASN A 215 -5.19 4.51 -15.54
N ILE A 216 -4.03 5.18 -15.59
CA ILE A 216 -2.89 4.86 -14.71
C ILE A 216 -3.26 4.88 -13.21
N PHE A 217 -4.20 5.72 -12.80
CA PHE A 217 -4.66 5.78 -11.42
C PHE A 217 -5.43 4.52 -10.99
N ASP A 218 -5.94 3.73 -11.93
CA ASP A 218 -6.51 2.42 -11.63
C ASP A 218 -5.44 1.40 -11.24
N PHE A 219 -4.21 1.49 -11.76
CA PHE A 219 -3.12 0.62 -11.33
C PHE A 219 -2.69 0.93 -9.89
N LEU A 220 -2.58 2.20 -9.55
CA LEU A 220 -2.26 2.65 -8.19
C LEU A 220 -3.33 2.18 -7.19
N ARG A 221 -4.61 2.27 -7.59
CA ARG A 221 -5.73 1.71 -6.84
C ARG A 221 -5.69 0.18 -6.70
N LEU A 222 -5.06 -0.53 -7.63
CA LEU A 222 -4.93 -1.98 -7.62
C LEU A 222 -3.70 -2.47 -6.83
N GLY A 223 -2.79 -1.58 -6.46
CA GLY A 223 -1.61 -1.91 -5.62
C GLY A 223 -0.27 -1.54 -6.21
N ALA A 224 -0.22 -0.90 -7.38
CA ALA A 224 1.03 -0.31 -7.86
C ALA A 224 1.50 0.79 -6.89
N VAL A 225 2.79 0.83 -6.61
CA VAL A 225 3.39 1.78 -5.66
C VAL A 225 3.58 3.14 -6.31
N ASP A 226 4.10 3.14 -7.54
CA ASP A 226 4.35 4.34 -8.32
C ASP A 226 4.44 3.99 -9.82
N PHE A 227 4.74 4.98 -10.66
CA PHE A 227 4.96 4.80 -12.08
C PHE A 227 6.11 5.65 -12.62
N VAL A 228 6.66 5.20 -13.75
CA VAL A 228 7.74 5.86 -14.47
C VAL A 228 7.40 5.88 -15.96
N ASN A 229 7.63 7.03 -16.59
CA ASN A 229 7.40 7.21 -18.02
C ASN A 229 8.50 6.58 -18.85
N LYS A 230 8.19 5.70 -19.80
CA LYS A 230 9.21 5.20 -20.75
C LYS A 230 9.96 6.36 -21.43
N PRO A 231 11.29 6.24 -21.65
CA PRO A 231 12.07 7.31 -22.24
C PRO A 231 11.63 7.54 -23.70
N GLY A 232 11.30 8.79 -24.04
CA GLY A 232 11.04 9.19 -25.43
C GLY A 232 12.34 9.31 -26.23
N LYS A 233 12.23 9.37 -27.57
CA LYS A 233 13.39 9.44 -28.48
C LYS A 233 14.33 10.64 -28.25
N ASN A 234 13.85 11.72 -27.62
CA ASN A 234 14.60 12.95 -27.38
C ASN A 234 14.85 13.22 -25.89
N ASN A 235 14.58 12.26 -25.01
CA ASN A 235 14.72 12.48 -23.56
C ASN A 235 16.18 12.37 -23.12
N ASP A 236 16.55 13.17 -22.14
CA ASP A 236 17.81 13.02 -21.41
C ASP A 236 17.78 11.67 -20.67
N ILE A 237 18.49 10.70 -21.24
CA ILE A 237 18.62 9.32 -20.73
C ILE A 237 19.22 9.34 -19.32
N SER A 238 20.09 10.30 -19.00
CA SER A 238 20.74 10.38 -17.69
C SER A 238 19.73 10.79 -16.61
N ASN A 239 18.93 11.82 -16.88
CA ASN A 239 17.87 12.27 -15.99
C ASN A 239 16.79 11.17 -15.82
N TYR A 240 16.41 10.51 -16.92
CA TYR A 240 15.51 9.37 -16.87
C TYR A 240 16.04 8.25 -15.97
N ARG A 241 17.31 7.87 -16.12
CA ARG A 241 17.96 6.86 -15.29
C ARG A 241 17.92 7.26 -13.81
N GLN A 242 18.32 8.48 -13.47
CA GLN A 242 18.30 8.96 -12.08
C GLN A 242 16.91 8.86 -11.46
N LYS A 243 15.88 9.31 -12.18
CA LYS A 243 14.49 9.22 -11.74
C LYS A 243 14.02 7.78 -11.57
N LEU A 244 14.37 6.89 -12.49
CA LEU A 244 14.03 5.46 -12.41
C LEU A 244 14.64 4.84 -11.16
N ILE A 245 15.94 5.05 -10.91
CA ILE A 245 16.65 4.47 -9.76
C ILE A 245 16.09 5.02 -8.44
N GLU A 246 15.79 6.32 -8.36
CA GLU A 246 15.14 6.91 -7.19
C GLU A 246 13.78 6.26 -6.92
N THR A 247 12.94 6.13 -7.96
CA THR A 247 11.61 5.50 -7.84
C THR A 247 11.73 4.04 -7.41
N VAL A 248 12.68 3.30 -7.98
CA VAL A 248 12.99 1.89 -7.65
C VAL A 248 13.36 1.72 -6.19
N ARG A 249 14.27 2.55 -5.68
CA ARG A 249 14.69 2.51 -4.26
C ARG A 249 13.53 2.84 -3.32
N ILE A 250 12.76 3.89 -3.63
CA ILE A 250 11.59 4.28 -2.81
C ILE A 250 10.52 3.18 -2.82
N ALA A 251 10.23 2.60 -3.99
CA ALA A 251 9.19 1.57 -4.08
C ALA A 251 9.60 0.25 -3.44
N ALA A 252 10.89 -0.08 -3.40
CA ALA A 252 11.39 -1.26 -2.71
C ALA A 252 11.18 -1.21 -1.19
N GLU A 253 11.07 -0.01 -0.61
CA GLU A 253 10.74 0.19 0.80
C GLU A 253 9.24 0.01 1.10
N ALA A 254 8.40 -0.18 0.06
CA ALA A 254 6.96 -0.19 0.22
C ALA A 254 6.49 -1.36 1.10
N LYS A 255 5.72 -1.03 2.14
CA LYS A 255 5.07 -1.97 3.04
C LYS A 255 3.80 -2.51 2.40
N ILE A 256 3.94 -3.44 1.45
CA ILE A 256 2.79 -3.95 0.65
C ILE A 256 1.68 -4.56 1.52
N ASN A 257 2.00 -5.08 2.70
CA ASN A 257 0.98 -5.56 3.65
C ASN A 257 0.04 -4.44 4.16
N ASN A 258 0.48 -3.18 4.11
CA ASN A 258 -0.33 -2.02 4.46
C ASN A 258 -1.25 -1.58 3.31
N PHE A 259 -1.03 -2.09 2.10
CA PHE A 259 -1.88 -1.75 0.97
C PHE A 259 -3.30 -2.27 1.20
N GLN A 260 -4.25 -1.34 1.20
CA GLN A 260 -5.67 -1.66 1.24
C GLN A 260 -6.29 -1.33 -0.11
N ARG A 261 -6.83 -2.36 -0.77
CA ARG A 261 -7.55 -2.18 -2.02
C ARG A 261 -8.71 -1.21 -1.81
N VAL A 262 -8.67 -0.08 -2.50
CA VAL A 262 -9.73 0.93 -2.41
C VAL A 262 -10.96 0.44 -3.17
N LYS A 263 -11.99 0.04 -2.43
CA LYS A 263 -13.32 -0.19 -2.99
C LYS A 263 -13.94 1.16 -3.33
N PHE A 264 -14.58 1.27 -4.50
CA PHE A 264 -15.33 2.47 -4.82
C PHE A 264 -16.46 2.66 -3.80
N LEU A 265 -16.45 3.79 -3.12
CA LEU A 265 -17.69 4.35 -2.60
C LEU A 265 -18.52 4.73 -3.84
N LYS A 266 -19.77 4.25 -3.92
CA LYS A 266 -20.69 4.73 -4.96
C LYS A 266 -20.73 6.27 -4.86
N PRO A 267 -20.64 7.02 -5.96
CA PRO A 267 -20.77 8.47 -5.90
C PRO A 267 -22.14 8.79 -5.32
N VAL A 268 -22.16 9.34 -4.10
CA VAL A 268 -23.40 9.76 -3.41
C VAL A 268 -23.86 11.15 -3.89
N PHE A 269 -23.10 11.83 -4.75
CA PHE A 269 -23.30 13.26 -4.95
C PHE A 269 -24.24 13.61 -6.11
N GLU A 270 -25.29 14.37 -5.76
CA GLU A 270 -26.04 15.21 -6.68
C GLU A 270 -25.14 16.27 -7.31
N LYS A 271 -25.46 16.65 -8.56
CA LYS A 271 -24.67 17.53 -9.43
C LYS A 271 -24.18 18.81 -8.73
N LYS A 272 -22.97 19.24 -9.13
CA LYS A 272 -22.41 20.58 -8.90
C LYS A 272 -23.45 21.66 -9.25
N GLU A 273 -24.11 22.25 -8.26
CA GLU A 273 -24.48 23.66 -8.43
C GLU A 273 -23.15 24.42 -8.47
N GLU A 274 -22.85 25.04 -9.60
CA GLU A 274 -21.74 25.99 -9.66
C GLU A 274 -21.94 27.00 -8.53
N LEU A 275 -21.02 27.04 -7.58
CA LEU A 275 -20.97 28.09 -6.56
C LEU A 275 -20.86 29.43 -7.30
N LYS A 276 -22.01 30.08 -7.55
CA LYS A 276 -22.10 31.34 -8.32
C LYS A 276 -21.36 32.49 -7.64
N ASN A 277 -21.14 32.38 -6.32
CA ASN A 277 -20.40 33.35 -5.53
C ASN A 277 -19.05 32.78 -5.11
N PHE A 278 -17.98 33.21 -5.78
CA PHE A 278 -16.62 32.89 -5.40
C PHE A 278 -16.25 33.66 -4.13
N THR A 279 -15.90 32.94 -3.06
CA THR A 279 -15.38 33.52 -1.81
C THR A 279 -13.94 33.08 -1.60
N PHE A 280 -13.09 34.03 -1.20
CA PHE A 280 -11.73 33.68 -0.78
C PHE A 280 -11.80 32.83 0.48
N CYS A 281 -10.96 31.79 0.55
CA CYS A 281 -10.96 30.93 1.71
C CYS A 281 -10.38 31.64 2.94
N THR A 282 -10.88 31.28 4.11
CA THR A 282 -10.33 31.70 5.41
C THR A 282 -9.52 30.59 6.07
N ARG A 283 -9.60 29.37 5.54
CA ARG A 283 -8.86 28.19 6.00
C ARG A 283 -8.18 27.52 4.80
N LEU A 284 -6.88 27.25 4.92
CA LEU A 284 -6.06 26.60 3.90
C LEU A 284 -5.54 25.26 4.42
N VAL A 285 -5.76 24.19 3.66
CA VAL A 285 -5.20 22.87 3.95
C VAL A 285 -4.18 22.52 2.87
N VAL A 286 -2.94 22.30 3.27
CA VAL A 286 -1.87 21.88 2.37
C VAL A 286 -1.68 20.38 2.53
N ILE A 287 -1.92 19.61 1.48
CA ILE A 287 -1.69 18.16 1.47
C ILE A 287 -0.41 17.90 0.69
N ASN A 288 0.55 17.17 1.26
CA ASN A 288 1.75 16.74 0.55
C ASN A 288 1.87 15.21 0.58
N SER A 289 2.16 14.63 -0.57
CA SER A 289 2.12 13.18 -0.82
C SER A 289 3.09 12.79 -1.93
N GLY A 290 3.48 11.53 -2.00
CA GLY A 290 4.37 11.03 -3.05
C GLY A 290 4.14 9.55 -3.36
N ALA A 291 5.21 8.76 -3.45
CA ALA A 291 5.11 7.33 -3.76
C ALA A 291 4.21 6.61 -2.74
N GLY A 292 3.28 5.81 -3.24
CA GLY A 292 2.21 5.20 -2.44
C GLY A 292 1.06 6.11 -2.07
N GLY A 293 1.28 7.43 -1.89
CA GLY A 293 0.28 8.42 -1.48
C GLY A 293 -0.94 8.54 -2.38
N TYR A 294 -0.89 8.07 -3.62
CA TYR A 294 -2.04 8.07 -4.52
C TYR A 294 -3.23 7.28 -3.99
N ALA A 295 -2.99 6.13 -3.34
CA ALA A 295 -4.08 5.32 -2.79
C ALA A 295 -4.78 6.06 -1.65
N GLU A 296 -4.02 6.75 -0.81
CA GLU A 296 -4.50 7.65 0.24
C GLU A 296 -5.32 8.80 -0.35
N LEU A 297 -4.82 9.48 -1.39
CA LEU A 297 -5.57 10.56 -2.04
C LEU A 297 -6.92 10.07 -2.61
N ILE A 298 -6.92 8.91 -3.28
CA ILE A 298 -8.14 8.31 -3.86
C ILE A 298 -9.16 7.92 -2.77
N ARG A 299 -8.71 7.56 -1.56
CA ARG A 299 -9.58 7.29 -0.41
C ARG A 299 -10.07 8.56 0.28
N MET A 300 -9.17 9.53 0.49
CA MET A 300 -9.42 10.71 1.32
C MET A 300 -10.30 11.74 0.60
N ILE A 301 -9.99 12.05 -0.65
CA ILE A 301 -10.62 13.16 -1.38
C ILE A 301 -12.14 13.01 -1.56
N PRO A 302 -12.69 11.80 -1.81
CA PRO A 302 -14.14 11.59 -1.83
C PRO A 302 -14.85 11.84 -0.49
N LEU A 303 -14.11 11.80 0.63
CA LEU A 303 -14.65 11.99 1.98
C LEU A 303 -14.59 13.46 2.44
N LEU A 304 -13.87 14.33 1.71
CA LEU A 304 -13.77 15.74 2.05
C LEU A 304 -15.09 16.48 1.77
N PRO A 305 -15.68 17.17 2.76
CA PRO A 305 -16.95 17.85 2.58
C PRO A 305 -16.79 19.14 1.77
N LEU A 306 -17.85 19.53 1.05
CA LEU A 306 -17.93 20.85 0.42
C LEU A 306 -18.03 21.94 1.49
N ASN A 307 -17.02 22.81 1.57
CA ASN A 307 -16.98 23.95 2.50
C ASN A 307 -16.41 25.19 1.82
N ILE A 308 -17.21 26.25 1.72
CA ILE A 308 -16.85 27.50 1.02
C ILE A 308 -15.74 28.30 1.73
N ASN A 309 -15.45 28.01 3.00
CA ASN A 309 -14.37 28.67 3.75
C ASN A 309 -13.03 27.93 3.62
N LEU A 310 -13.02 26.72 3.06
CA LEU A 310 -11.88 25.82 3.05
C LEU A 310 -11.34 25.65 1.63
N CYS A 311 -10.05 25.89 1.43
CA CYS A 311 -9.34 25.60 0.19
C CYS A 311 -8.24 24.58 0.45
N PHE A 312 -7.99 23.69 -0.52
CA PHE A 312 -6.92 22.72 -0.46
C PHE A 312 -5.88 23.01 -1.55
N VAL A 313 -4.61 22.92 -1.18
CA VAL A 313 -3.49 22.87 -2.13
C VAL A 313 -2.78 21.54 -1.92
N LEU A 314 -2.84 20.68 -2.94
CA LEU A 314 -2.32 19.33 -2.91
C LEU A 314 -1.05 19.26 -3.76
N PHE A 315 0.05 18.89 -3.12
CA PHE A 315 1.31 18.54 -3.75
C PHE A 315 1.44 17.02 -3.82
N GLN A 316 1.64 16.52 -5.03
CA GLN A 316 1.96 15.12 -5.29
C GLN A 316 3.32 15.06 -5.99
N LYS A 317 4.24 14.23 -5.50
CA LYS A 317 5.49 13.94 -6.24
C LYS A 317 5.13 13.15 -7.50
N MET A 318 5.11 13.84 -8.65
CA MET A 318 4.74 13.29 -9.96
C MET A 318 5.21 14.18 -11.12
N PRO A 319 5.30 13.66 -12.36
CA PRO A 319 5.39 14.49 -13.56
C PRO A 319 4.27 15.54 -13.63
N VAL A 320 4.59 16.75 -14.10
CA VAL A 320 3.66 17.88 -14.16
C VAL A 320 2.46 17.58 -15.06
N GLU A 321 2.68 16.80 -16.12
CA GLU A 321 1.67 16.43 -17.12
C GLU A 321 0.51 15.61 -16.53
N LEU A 322 0.70 15.03 -15.34
CA LEU A 322 -0.31 14.22 -14.66
C LEU A 322 -1.22 15.00 -13.73
N ALA A 323 -0.94 16.27 -13.46
CA ALA A 323 -1.80 17.10 -12.62
C ALA A 323 -3.23 17.19 -13.19
N ALA A 324 -3.37 17.41 -14.50
CA ALA A 324 -4.68 17.50 -15.15
C ALA A 324 -5.43 16.14 -15.18
N PRO A 325 -4.83 15.02 -15.65
CA PRO A 325 -5.45 13.70 -15.57
C PRO A 325 -5.84 13.29 -14.14
N LEU A 326 -5.01 13.57 -13.14
CA LEU A 326 -5.30 13.26 -11.74
C LEU A 326 -6.49 14.08 -11.23
N SER A 327 -6.52 15.36 -11.57
CA SER A 327 -7.64 16.24 -11.24
C SER A 327 -8.93 15.69 -11.83
N ASP A 328 -8.97 15.35 -13.12
CA ASP A 328 -10.15 14.76 -13.76
C ASP A 328 -10.59 13.43 -13.14
N TYR A 329 -9.62 12.59 -12.76
CA TYR A 329 -9.89 11.32 -12.10
C TYR A 329 -10.57 11.51 -10.75
N LEU A 330 -10.09 12.44 -9.93
CA LEU A 330 -10.62 12.71 -8.60
C LEU A 330 -11.93 13.53 -8.66
N ASN A 331 -12.05 14.47 -9.61
CA ASN A 331 -13.21 15.34 -9.78
C ASN A 331 -14.48 14.53 -10.10
N LYS A 332 -14.35 13.38 -10.76
CA LYS A 332 -15.46 12.43 -10.99
C LYS A 332 -15.94 11.71 -9.72
N ARG A 333 -15.23 11.87 -8.61
CA ARG A 333 -15.40 11.10 -7.36
C ARG A 333 -15.49 11.98 -6.11
N SER A 334 -15.53 13.30 -6.26
CA SER A 334 -15.58 14.26 -5.16
C SER A 334 -16.69 15.28 -5.39
N SER A 335 -17.24 15.80 -4.29
CA SER A 335 -18.12 16.96 -4.31
C SER A 335 -17.36 18.29 -4.50
N LEU A 336 -16.06 18.30 -4.22
CA LEU A 336 -15.20 19.48 -4.39
C LEU A 336 -14.86 19.69 -5.86
N THR A 337 -14.57 20.95 -6.21
CA THR A 337 -14.03 21.27 -7.55
C THR A 337 -12.53 21.10 -7.52
N ILE A 338 -12.02 20.10 -8.24
CA ILE A 338 -10.59 19.75 -8.30
C ILE A 338 -10.03 20.21 -9.63
N ILE A 339 -8.96 21.00 -9.59
CA ILE A 339 -8.38 21.67 -10.76
C ILE A 339 -6.85 21.51 -10.71
N PRO A 340 -6.17 21.24 -11.84
CA PRO A 340 -4.72 21.37 -11.89
C PRO A 340 -4.35 22.84 -11.59
N LEU A 341 -3.33 23.04 -10.78
CA LEU A 341 -2.85 24.38 -10.46
C LEU A 341 -2.35 25.06 -11.74
N TYR A 342 -2.81 26.28 -11.97
CA TYR A 342 -2.39 27.14 -13.06
C TYR A 342 -1.83 28.44 -12.48
N ASP A 343 -1.03 29.15 -13.28
CA ASP A 343 -0.40 30.38 -12.83
C ASP A 343 -1.46 31.45 -12.52
N ASP A 344 -1.21 32.19 -11.44
CA ASP A 344 -2.10 33.21 -10.89
C ASP A 344 -3.50 32.69 -10.52
N ALA A 345 -3.60 31.42 -10.09
CA ALA A 345 -4.86 30.83 -9.63
C ALA A 345 -5.35 31.46 -8.31
N PRO A 346 -6.56 32.03 -8.25
CA PRO A 346 -7.09 32.63 -7.04
C PRO A 346 -7.41 31.57 -5.99
N LEU A 347 -7.08 31.82 -4.72
CA LEU A 347 -7.30 30.88 -3.62
C LEU A 347 -8.77 30.91 -3.15
N ILE A 348 -9.61 30.12 -3.81
CA ILE A 348 -11.06 30.11 -3.62
C ILE A 348 -11.49 28.88 -2.84
N GLY A 349 -12.41 29.06 -1.88
CA GLY A 349 -12.93 27.96 -1.07
C GLY A 349 -13.81 26.98 -1.83
N GLY A 350 -13.96 25.77 -1.30
CA GLY A 350 -14.63 24.64 -1.95
C GLY A 350 -13.81 24.00 -3.08
N ARG A 351 -12.50 24.28 -3.17
CA ARG A 351 -11.61 23.80 -4.24
C ARG A 351 -10.39 23.04 -3.73
N ILE A 352 -9.92 22.15 -4.59
CA ILE A 352 -8.61 21.52 -4.47
C ILE A 352 -7.78 21.90 -5.69
N TYR A 353 -6.65 22.57 -5.47
CA TYR A 353 -5.63 22.82 -6.48
C TYR A 353 -4.57 21.73 -6.41
N ILE A 354 -4.31 21.03 -7.51
CA ILE A 354 -3.31 19.96 -7.58
C ILE A 354 -2.06 20.46 -8.31
N SER A 355 -0.92 20.38 -7.65
CA SER A 355 0.39 20.69 -8.23
C SER A 355 1.35 19.51 -8.08
N SER A 356 2.36 19.47 -8.94
CA SER A 356 3.52 18.61 -8.73
C SER A 356 4.39 19.19 -7.63
N SER A 357 4.92 18.35 -6.73
CA SER A 357 5.94 18.77 -5.75
C SER A 357 7.23 19.30 -6.41
N CYS A 358 7.41 19.04 -7.71
CA CYS A 358 8.54 19.52 -8.51
C CYS A 358 8.31 20.89 -9.17
N SER A 359 7.19 21.57 -8.90
CA SER A 359 6.88 22.88 -9.48
C SER A 359 6.97 24.00 -8.44
N PRO A 360 7.54 25.17 -8.79
CA PRO A 360 7.51 26.32 -7.90
C PRO A 360 6.07 26.79 -7.69
N VAL A 361 5.68 26.95 -6.43
CA VAL A 361 4.39 27.52 -6.05
C VAL A 361 4.62 28.53 -4.93
N LYS A 362 4.06 29.73 -5.05
CA LYS A 362 4.12 30.76 -4.00
C LYS A 362 2.75 31.41 -3.82
N LEU A 363 2.41 31.72 -2.58
CA LEU A 363 1.25 32.54 -2.27
C LEU A 363 1.58 34.03 -2.49
N VAL A 364 0.72 34.74 -3.19
CA VAL A 364 0.82 36.19 -3.41
C VAL A 364 -0.45 36.87 -2.91
N SER A 365 -0.28 37.93 -2.13
CA SER A 365 -1.39 38.74 -1.63
C SER A 365 -1.86 39.72 -2.70
N MET A 366 -3.17 39.85 -2.86
CA MET A 366 -3.81 40.86 -3.71
C MET A 366 -4.47 41.96 -2.85
N SER A 367 -4.99 43.00 -3.49
CA SER A 367 -5.82 44.01 -2.81
C SER A 367 -7.07 43.41 -2.16
N LYS A 368 -7.58 42.32 -2.72
CA LYS A 368 -8.65 41.48 -2.15
C LYS A 368 -8.29 40.02 -2.36
N GLY A 369 -7.90 39.32 -1.29
CA GLY A 369 -7.62 37.88 -1.30
C GLY A 369 -6.21 37.49 -1.72
N TYR A 370 -6.07 36.27 -2.23
CA TYR A 370 -4.79 35.62 -2.49
C TYR A 370 -4.79 34.89 -3.83
N LEU A 371 -3.63 34.79 -4.46
CA LEU A 371 -3.38 33.96 -5.63
C LEU A 371 -2.18 33.02 -5.40
N LEU A 372 -2.16 31.91 -6.13
CA LEU A 372 -1.07 30.97 -6.23
C LEU A 372 -0.32 31.24 -7.53
N SER A 373 0.93 31.68 -7.43
CA SER A 373 1.80 31.92 -8.59
C SER A 373 2.75 30.76 -8.80
N MET A 374 2.93 30.38 -10.06
CA MET A 374 3.85 29.33 -10.52
C MET A 374 5.18 29.91 -11.03
N LYS A 375 5.39 31.22 -10.89
CA LYS A 375 6.60 31.93 -11.33
C LYS A 375 7.67 31.88 -10.24
N ASP A 376 8.92 31.64 -10.62
CA ASP A 376 10.04 31.83 -9.69
C ASP A 376 10.49 33.29 -9.64
N ALA A 377 11.27 33.68 -8.63
CA ALA A 377 11.82 35.03 -8.46
C ALA A 377 12.75 35.42 -9.63
N ALA A 378 13.35 34.42 -10.31
CA ALA A 378 13.91 34.56 -11.64
C ALA A 378 12.83 34.12 -12.64
N GLY A 379 12.22 35.08 -13.33
CA GLY A 379 11.12 34.81 -14.24
C GLY A 379 11.43 33.70 -15.26
N ASP A 380 10.45 32.83 -15.46
CA ASP A 380 10.34 31.83 -16.51
C ASP A 380 11.07 30.48 -16.27
N VAL A 381 10.31 29.50 -15.80
CA VAL A 381 10.78 28.13 -15.46
C VAL A 381 10.86 27.23 -16.68
N THR A 382 10.45 27.69 -17.87
CA THR A 382 10.48 26.81 -19.06
C THR A 382 11.88 26.53 -19.60
N LYS A 383 12.96 27.16 -19.08
CA LYS A 383 14.33 27.00 -19.63
C LYS A 383 15.49 26.85 -18.64
N SER A 384 15.27 26.86 -17.32
CA SER A 384 16.38 26.93 -16.35
C SER A 384 16.57 25.69 -15.47
N ALA A 385 16.41 24.49 -16.02
CA ALA A 385 16.83 23.24 -15.36
C ALA A 385 18.33 22.93 -15.56
N ALA A 386 19.12 23.86 -16.13
CA ALA A 386 20.53 23.63 -16.43
C ALA A 386 21.37 24.88 -16.17
N LYS A 387 21.78 25.10 -14.90
CA LYS A 387 23.11 25.59 -14.49
C LYS A 387 23.13 25.93 -13.00
N GLY A 388 23.90 25.17 -12.23
CA GLY A 388 24.27 25.49 -10.86
C GLY A 388 24.23 24.28 -9.95
N LYS A 389 25.40 23.68 -9.70
CA LYS A 389 25.64 22.89 -8.49
C LYS A 389 25.48 23.87 -7.30
N ASP A 390 24.77 23.46 -6.25
CA ASP A 390 24.67 24.10 -4.92
C ASP A 390 23.43 24.93 -4.53
N ASN A 391 22.24 24.64 -5.08
CA ASN A 391 21.01 24.67 -4.27
C ASN A 391 19.84 23.96 -5.00
N PRO A 392 19.36 22.78 -4.57
CA PRO A 392 18.06 22.30 -5.05
C PRO A 392 17.00 23.24 -4.47
N THR A 393 16.46 24.16 -5.27
CA THR A 393 15.35 25.03 -4.83
C THR A 393 14.23 24.14 -4.33
N ASN A 394 14.01 24.16 -3.01
CA ASN A 394 13.04 23.31 -2.38
C ASN A 394 11.66 23.95 -2.47
N TYR A 395 10.93 23.65 -3.54
CA TYR A 395 9.67 24.35 -3.84
C TYR A 395 8.61 24.19 -2.75
N PHE A 396 8.58 23.03 -2.07
CA PHE A 396 7.67 22.83 -0.95
C PHE A 396 8.04 23.70 0.23
N ASP A 397 9.33 23.75 0.63
CA ASP A 397 9.78 24.64 1.70
C ASP A 397 9.49 26.11 1.37
N ALA A 398 9.76 26.55 0.13
CA ALA A 398 9.49 27.92 -0.32
C ALA A 398 7.98 28.25 -0.28
N PHE A 399 7.13 27.30 -0.65
CA PHE A 399 5.68 27.45 -0.55
C PHE A 399 5.24 27.62 0.91
N LEU A 400 5.75 26.78 1.82
CA LEU A 400 5.45 26.82 3.25
C LEU A 400 5.84 28.16 3.89
N HIS A 401 6.99 28.72 3.53
CA HIS A 401 7.37 30.08 3.96
C HIS A 401 6.36 31.12 3.43
N SER A 402 5.99 31.04 2.15
CA SER A 402 5.08 32.01 1.55
C SER A 402 3.69 32.02 2.18
N ILE A 403 3.15 30.86 2.58
CA ILE A 403 1.84 30.79 3.24
C ILE A 403 1.92 31.30 4.69
N ALA A 404 2.98 30.96 5.43
CA ALA A 404 3.12 31.38 6.82
C ALA A 404 3.32 32.89 6.99
N ASP A 405 3.94 33.54 6.00
CA ASP A 405 4.18 34.99 6.04
C ASP A 405 2.99 35.83 5.56
N ARG A 406 2.15 35.28 4.66
CA ARG A 406 1.19 36.08 3.88
C ARG A 406 -0.26 35.70 4.13
N PHE A 407 -0.56 34.43 4.40
CA PHE A 407 -1.93 34.00 4.62
C PHE A 407 -2.41 34.44 6.00
N SER A 408 -3.51 35.18 6.04
CA SER A 408 -4.07 35.72 7.30
C SER A 408 -5.05 34.78 8.00
N GLY A 409 -5.50 33.73 7.30
CA GLY A 409 -6.39 32.71 7.84
C GLY A 409 -5.65 31.58 8.55
N SER A 410 -6.38 30.52 8.92
CA SER A 410 -5.74 29.35 9.50
C SER A 410 -5.19 28.40 8.43
N VAL A 411 -4.04 27.79 8.74
CA VAL A 411 -3.36 26.85 7.86
C VAL A 411 -3.24 25.51 8.60
N VAL A 412 -3.44 24.41 7.88
CA VAL A 412 -3.11 23.07 8.35
C VAL A 412 -2.29 22.36 7.28
N VAL A 413 -1.20 21.72 7.66
CA VAL A 413 -0.37 20.92 6.75
C VAL A 413 -0.59 19.44 7.04
N VAL A 414 -0.82 18.66 5.99
CA VAL A 414 -1.09 17.21 6.05
C VAL A 414 -0.03 16.50 5.23
N LEU A 415 0.74 15.62 5.88
CA LEU A 415 1.77 14.80 5.27
C LEU A 415 1.27 13.36 5.13
N LEU A 416 1.26 12.84 3.90
CA LEU A 416 0.83 11.47 3.58
C LEU A 416 2.02 10.62 3.11
N SER A 417 1.78 9.32 2.93
CA SER A 417 2.76 8.35 2.41
C SER A 417 3.60 8.90 1.24
N GLY A 418 4.91 8.73 1.36
CA GLY A 418 5.89 9.09 0.34
C GLY A 418 6.07 10.60 0.09
N ALA A 419 5.51 11.49 0.92
CA ALA A 419 5.62 12.93 0.73
C ALA A 419 7.07 13.42 0.52
N ASP A 420 7.26 14.34 -0.41
CA ASP A 420 8.53 15.02 -0.59
C ASP A 420 8.64 16.16 0.44
N LEU A 421 9.38 15.91 1.51
CA LEU A 421 9.53 16.86 2.62
C LEU A 421 10.61 17.90 2.37
N GLY A 422 11.33 17.78 1.26
CA GLY A 422 12.41 18.67 0.96
C GLY A 422 13.54 18.66 1.99
N ASN A 423 14.00 19.85 2.37
CA ASN A 423 15.04 20.02 3.40
C ASN A 423 14.41 20.14 4.80
N MET A 424 13.08 20.12 4.90
CA MET A 424 12.29 20.30 6.13
C MET A 424 12.40 21.70 6.76
N GLU A 425 13.11 22.65 6.14
CA GLU A 425 13.24 24.03 6.62
C GLU A 425 11.88 24.74 6.66
N GLY A 426 11.03 24.51 5.66
CA GLY A 426 9.67 25.05 5.64
C GLY A 426 8.79 24.44 6.73
N LEU A 427 8.92 23.13 7.00
CA LEU A 427 8.20 22.46 8.09
C LEU A 427 8.63 23.00 9.46
N GLN A 428 9.92 23.25 9.65
CA GLN A 428 10.45 23.91 10.85
C GLN A 428 9.86 25.31 11.00
N TYR A 429 9.89 26.11 9.93
CA TYR A 429 9.39 27.48 9.93
C TYR A 429 7.92 27.59 10.30
N ILE A 430 7.05 26.78 9.69
CA ILE A 430 5.61 26.83 9.98
C ILE A 430 5.30 26.31 11.39
N LYS A 431 6.10 25.36 11.90
CA LYS A 431 5.95 24.88 13.28
C LYS A 431 6.26 25.98 14.29
N GLU A 432 7.30 26.79 14.06
CA GLU A 432 7.62 27.96 14.89
C GLU A 432 6.49 29.00 14.89
N LYS A 433 5.71 29.06 13.80
CA LYS A 433 4.50 29.89 13.67
C LYS A 433 3.24 29.23 14.26
N ASN A 434 3.37 28.07 14.92
CA ASN A 434 2.27 27.27 15.47
C ASN A 434 1.25 26.78 14.43
N VAL A 435 1.68 26.58 13.18
CA VAL A 435 0.84 25.93 12.16
C VAL A 435 0.77 24.42 12.45
N PRO A 436 -0.43 23.83 12.61
CA PRO A 436 -0.56 22.40 12.84
C PRO A 436 -0.07 21.57 11.66
N ILE A 437 0.80 20.60 11.95
CA ILE A 437 1.28 19.59 11.01
C ILE A 437 0.72 18.23 11.42
N ILE A 438 -0.13 17.65 10.58
CA ILE A 438 -0.72 16.32 10.74
C ILE A 438 0.06 15.38 9.82
N ALA A 439 0.57 14.25 10.34
CA ALA A 439 1.17 13.20 9.52
C ALA A 439 0.35 11.91 9.61
N GLN A 440 0.32 11.18 8.51
CA GLN A 440 -0.17 9.80 8.48
C GLN A 440 0.74 8.91 9.33
N ARG A 441 0.13 8.02 10.12
CA ARG A 441 0.87 7.06 10.94
C ARG A 441 1.75 6.12 10.16
N LEU A 442 3.00 6.00 10.59
CA LEU A 442 4.08 5.30 9.89
C LEU A 442 3.77 3.80 9.64
N ASP A 443 2.98 3.19 10.52
CA ASP A 443 2.53 1.80 10.39
C ASP A 443 1.43 1.63 9.33
N SER A 444 0.75 2.71 8.94
CA SER A 444 -0.32 2.73 7.95
C SER A 444 0.15 3.22 6.58
N CYS A 445 1.31 3.88 6.50
CA CYS A 445 1.90 4.32 5.25
C CYS A 445 2.32 3.14 4.37
N LEU A 446 2.17 3.29 3.06
CA LEU A 446 2.81 2.40 2.09
C LEU A 446 4.32 2.65 2.06
N VAL A 447 4.72 3.93 2.04
CA VAL A 447 6.12 4.39 2.07
C VAL A 447 6.26 5.42 3.19
N ASP A 448 6.90 5.02 4.29
CA ASP A 448 6.98 5.82 5.52
C ASP A 448 8.31 6.56 5.68
N SER A 449 9.32 6.25 4.87
CA SER A 449 10.68 6.75 5.08
C SER A 449 10.81 8.28 5.09
N PRO A 450 10.07 9.07 4.29
CA PRO A 450 10.09 10.53 4.42
C PRO A 450 9.43 10.98 5.73
N LEU A 451 8.23 10.50 6.04
CA LEU A 451 7.47 10.90 7.23
C LEU A 451 8.21 10.53 8.52
N LYS A 452 8.92 9.40 8.54
CA LYS A 452 9.79 8.99 9.65
C LYS A 452 10.84 10.05 9.97
N LYS A 453 11.39 10.75 8.96
CA LYS A 453 12.33 11.86 9.18
C LYS A 453 11.66 13.04 9.88
N ALA A 454 10.46 13.45 9.44
CA ALA A 454 9.72 14.53 10.07
C ALA A 454 9.29 14.20 11.51
N VAL A 455 8.83 12.97 11.76
CA VAL A 455 8.46 12.49 13.10
C VAL A 455 9.68 12.47 14.02
N ASN A 456 10.83 11.93 13.56
CA ASN A 456 12.07 11.89 14.34
C ASN A 456 12.63 13.30 14.64
N ALA A 457 12.47 14.24 13.70
CA ALA A 457 12.79 15.64 13.89
C ALA A 457 11.76 16.39 14.77
N GLN A 458 10.77 15.67 15.31
CA GLN A 458 9.68 16.19 16.13
C GLN A 458 8.87 17.30 15.45
N LEU A 459 8.82 17.34 14.12
CA LEU A 459 8.15 18.42 13.38
C LEU A 459 6.63 18.25 13.32
N VAL A 460 6.14 17.02 13.50
CA VAL A 460 4.73 16.66 13.42
C VAL A 460 4.02 16.98 14.74
N CYS A 461 2.84 17.61 14.66
CA CYS A 461 1.99 17.88 15.82
C CYS A 461 1.10 16.68 16.17
N LEU A 462 0.53 16.04 15.14
CA LEU A 462 -0.39 14.92 15.29
C LEU A 462 0.01 13.80 14.34
N ASP A 463 0.29 12.63 14.91
CA ASP A 463 0.44 11.37 14.20
C ASP A 463 -0.87 10.59 14.33
N VAL A 464 -1.59 10.39 13.22
CA VAL A 464 -2.97 9.87 13.25
C VAL A 464 -3.17 8.75 12.24
N ASN A 465 -4.11 7.86 12.54
CA ASN A 465 -4.54 6.85 11.58
C ASN A 465 -5.10 7.54 10.33
N PHE A 466 -4.87 6.92 9.18
CA PHE A 466 -5.33 7.47 7.90
C PHE A 466 -6.84 7.79 7.90
N ASP A 467 -7.66 6.92 8.50
CA ASP A 467 -9.12 7.09 8.55
C ASP A 467 -9.58 8.26 9.44
N GLU A 468 -8.69 8.78 10.30
CA GLU A 468 -8.96 9.91 11.21
C GLU A 468 -8.47 11.25 10.63
N ILE A 469 -7.62 11.24 9.60
CA ILE A 469 -7.02 12.46 9.01
C ILE A 469 -8.11 13.46 8.61
N VAL A 470 -9.16 13.01 7.91
CA VAL A 470 -10.25 13.88 7.46
C VAL A 470 -10.93 14.56 8.64
N LYS A 471 -11.20 13.82 9.72
CA LYS A 471 -11.79 14.37 10.93
C LYS A 471 -10.89 15.44 11.55
N HIS A 472 -9.59 15.16 11.68
CA HIS A 472 -8.64 16.13 12.23
C HIS A 472 -8.49 17.38 11.36
N ILE A 473 -8.50 17.26 10.03
CA ILE A 473 -8.52 18.42 9.12
C ILE A 473 -9.73 19.31 9.42
N MET A 474 -10.91 18.71 9.65
CA MET A 474 -12.14 19.46 9.89
C MET A 474 -12.15 20.13 11.28
N ASP A 475 -11.65 19.43 12.30
CA ASP A 475 -11.64 19.88 13.70
C ASP A 475 -10.55 20.95 13.99
N THR A 476 -9.45 20.94 13.24
CA THR A 476 -8.32 21.85 13.44
C THR A 476 -8.66 23.24 12.93
N LYS A 477 -8.96 24.18 13.84
CA LYS A 477 -9.44 25.53 13.50
C LYS A 477 -8.44 26.39 12.77
#